data_AF-A0A7J3JFS3-F1
#
_entry.id   AF-A0A7J3JFS3-F1
#
_cell.length_a   1.000
_cell.length_b   1.000
_cell.length_c   1.000
_cell.angle_alpha   90.00
_cell.angle_beta   90.00
_cell.angle_gamma   90.00
#
_symmetry.space_group_name_H-M   'P 1'
#
loop_
_entity.id
_entity.type
_entity.pdbx_description
1 polymer ?
#
loop_
_entity_poly.entity_id
_entity_poly.type
_entity_poly.pdbx_seq_one_letter_code
_entity_poly.pdbx_strand_id
1 'polypeptide(L)'
;MRNGEMESFSANSARSYIGKNVNLHLKDGAVIVNVQLTKIHKAAGKNNNLIEYSLGNRKGSRIPLRAIAYAENLNVNIMKNIA
;
A
#
# COMPACT_ATOMS: atom_id res chain seq x y z
N MET A 1 1.57 29.33 9.49
CA MET A 1 2.19 28.22 8.74
C MET A 1 1.17 27.10 8.65
N ARG A 2 0.59 26.82 7.47
CA ARG A 2 -0.23 25.62 7.29
C ARG A 2 0.76 24.46 7.25
N ASN A 3 0.70 23.57 8.24
CA ASN A 3 1.41 22.30 8.19
C ASN A 3 1.06 21.65 6.86
N GLY A 4 2.03 21.50 5.98
CA GLY A 4 1.82 20.86 4.69
C GLY A 4 1.34 19.45 4.95
N GLU A 5 0.04 19.20 4.78
CA GLU A 5 -0.48 17.85 4.71
C GLU A 5 0.24 17.20 3.53
N MET A 6 1.28 16.42 3.83
CA MET A 6 1.90 15.53 2.84
C MET A 6 0.74 14.77 2.21
N GLU A 7 0.56 14.92 0.89
CA GLU A 7 -0.58 14.36 0.18
C GLU A 7 -0.75 12.90 0.61
N SER A 8 -1.88 12.61 1.25
CA SER A 8 -2.13 11.27 1.74
C SER A 8 -2.18 10.31 0.55
N PHE A 9 -1.54 9.15 0.69
CA PHE A 9 -1.62 8.09 -0.30
C PHE A 9 -3.09 7.82 -0.67
N SER A 10 -3.45 8.17 -1.90
CA SER A 10 -4.86 8.27 -2.30
C SER A 10 -5.44 6.90 -2.66
N ALA A 11 -6.76 6.78 -2.69
CA ALA A 11 -7.42 5.57 -3.21
C ALA A 11 -7.10 5.34 -4.70
N ASN A 12 -6.84 6.39 -5.49
CA ASN A 12 -6.41 6.24 -6.88
C ASN A 12 -4.98 5.69 -6.96
N SER A 13 -4.07 6.19 -6.13
CA SER A 13 -2.72 5.64 -6.02
C SER A 13 -2.78 4.18 -5.61
N ALA A 14 -3.55 3.83 -4.57
CA ALA A 14 -3.71 2.46 -4.10
C ALA A 14 -4.24 1.50 -5.19
N ARG A 15 -5.15 1.97 -6.05
CA ARG A 15 -5.73 1.15 -7.14
C ARG A 15 -4.69 0.64 -8.12
N SER A 16 -3.64 1.41 -8.40
CA SER A 16 -2.60 0.99 -9.37
C SER A 16 -1.70 -0.13 -8.85
N TYR A 17 -1.79 -0.47 -7.57
CA TYR A 17 -1.00 -1.50 -6.90
C TYR A 17 -1.79 -2.78 -6.57
N ILE A 18 -3.12 -2.81 -6.81
CA ILE A 18 -3.92 -4.02 -6.56
C ILE A 18 -3.40 -5.19 -7.40
N GLY A 19 -3.21 -6.34 -6.75
CA GLY A 19 -2.63 -7.55 -7.31
C GLY A 19 -1.09 -7.59 -7.31
N LYS A 20 -0.42 -6.49 -6.97
CA LYS A 20 1.05 -6.40 -6.99
C LYS A 20 1.65 -6.67 -5.60
N ASN A 21 2.84 -7.23 -5.61
CA ASN A 21 3.69 -7.32 -4.43
C ASN A 21 4.43 -5.99 -4.23
N VAL A 22 4.33 -5.44 -3.02
CA VAL A 22 4.88 -4.14 -2.67
C VAL A 22 5.54 -4.15 -1.30
N ASN A 23 6.39 -3.17 -1.05
CA ASN A 23 6.68 -2.67 0.29
C ASN A 23 5.78 -1.46 0.57
N LEU A 24 5.06 -1.49 1.69
CA LEU A 24 4.27 -0.34 2.15
C LEU A 24 5.08 0.46 3.16
N HIS A 25 5.46 1.68 2.79
CA HIS A 25 6.12 2.61 3.70
C HIS A 25 5.07 3.43 4.45
N LEU A 26 5.11 3.39 5.77
CA LEU A 26 4.18 4.09 6.65
C LEU A 26 4.75 5.44 7.07
N LYS A 27 3.85 6.36 7.45
CA LYS A 27 4.23 7.72 7.85
C LYS A 27 5.01 7.79 9.16
N ASP A 28 4.93 6.75 9.99
CA ASP A 28 5.71 6.62 11.23
C ASP A 28 7.12 6.04 11.01
N GLY A 29 7.49 5.76 9.75
CA GLY A 29 8.78 5.19 9.39
C GLY A 29 8.82 3.65 9.38
N ALA A 30 7.75 2.98 9.82
CA ALA A 30 7.65 1.53 9.69
C ALA A 30 7.44 1.11 8.23
N VAL A 31 7.86 -0.11 7.91
CA VAL A 31 7.69 -0.71 6.57
C VAL A 31 7.05 -2.08 6.68
N ILE A 32 5.95 -2.30 5.97
CA ILE A 32 5.34 -3.62 5.80
C ILE A 32 5.88 -4.20 4.49
N VAL A 33 6.74 -5.20 4.60
CA VAL A 33 7.52 -5.73 3.46
C VAL A 33 6.85 -6.94 2.81
N ASN A 34 7.03 -7.07 1.49
CA ASN A 34 6.63 -8.24 0.70
C ASN A 34 5.17 -8.66 0.91
N VAL A 35 4.26 -7.70 0.72
CA VAL A 35 2.82 -7.92 0.81
C VAL A 35 2.16 -7.72 -0.54
N GLN A 36 1.13 -8.51 -0.82
CA GLN A 36 0.28 -8.29 -1.99
C GLN A 36 -0.90 -7.40 -1.60
N LEU A 37 -1.15 -6.31 -2.33
CA LEU A 37 -2.35 -5.51 -2.11
C LEU A 37 -3.55 -6.17 -2.78
N THR A 38 -4.61 -6.46 -2.03
CA THR A 38 -5.72 -7.29 -2.52
C THR A 38 -6.98 -6.48 -2.83
N LYS A 39 -7.34 -5.53 -1.96
CA LYS A 39 -8.62 -4.82 -2.07
C LYS A 39 -8.60 -3.47 -1.37
N ILE A 40 -9.31 -2.49 -1.94
CA ILE A 40 -9.62 -1.23 -1.24
C ILE A 40 -11.01 -1.34 -0.64
N HIS A 41 -11.12 -1.02 0.64
CA HIS A 41 -12.39 -0.93 1.36
C HIS A 41 -12.74 0.55 1.55
N LYS A 42 -13.86 0.97 0.98
CA LYS A 42 -14.40 2.31 1.20
C LYS A 42 -15.03 2.35 2.59
N ALA A 43 -14.71 3.37 3.37
CA ALA A 43 -15.34 3.61 4.66
C ALA A 43 -16.32 4.79 4.56
N ALA A 44 -17.28 4.85 5.48
CA ALA A 44 -18.11 6.03 5.65
C ALA A 44 -17.25 7.19 6.21
N GLY A 45 -17.19 8.30 5.47
CA GLY A 45 -16.43 9.50 5.83
C GLY A 45 -15.20 9.77 4.95
N LYS A 46 -14.78 11.04 4.91
CA LYS A 46 -13.57 11.46 4.18
C LYS A 46 -12.33 10.85 4.85
N ASN A 47 -11.40 10.34 4.04
CA ASN A 47 -10.07 9.85 4.44
C ASN A 47 -9.99 8.59 5.32
N ASN A 48 -11.07 7.79 5.41
CA ASN A 48 -11.08 6.52 6.18
C ASN A 48 -10.97 5.25 5.31
N ASN A 49 -10.69 5.38 4.01
CA ASN A 49 -10.49 4.20 3.16
C ASN A 49 -9.34 3.33 3.70
N LEU A 50 -9.54 2.02 3.62
CA LEU A 50 -8.54 1.02 4.01
C LEU A 50 -7.99 0.32 2.77
N ILE A 51 -6.70 -0.01 2.79
CA ILE A 51 -6.12 -1.00 1.88
C ILE A 51 -5.99 -2.32 2.63
N GLU A 52 -6.40 -3.40 1.98
CA GLU A 52 -6.14 -4.76 2.41
C GLU A 52 -4.90 -5.30 1.72
N TYR A 53 -4.09 -6.00 2.49
CA TYR A 53 -2.90 -6.68 2.01
C TYR A 53 -2.81 -8.09 2.59
N SER A 54 -2.21 -9.01 1.85
CA SER A 54 -1.91 -10.37 2.31
C SER A 54 -0.41 -10.61 2.38
N LEU A 55 -0.01 -11.50 3.29
CA LEU A 55 1.37 -11.98 3.42
C LEU A 55 1.36 -13.46 3.03
N GLY A 56 1.57 -13.75 1.74
CA GLY A 56 1.37 -15.09 1.18
C GLY A 56 -0.05 -15.61 1.39
N ASN A 57 -0.19 -16.85 1.88
CA ASN A 57 -1.49 -17.51 2.10
C ASN A 57 -2.21 -17.10 3.40
N ARG A 58 -1.73 -16.05 4.08
CA ARG A 58 -2.32 -15.59 5.34
C ARG A 58 -3.56 -14.74 5.09
N LYS A 59 -4.48 -14.74 6.07
CA LYS A 59 -5.66 -13.86 6.06
C LYS A 59 -5.23 -12.40 5.86
N GLY A 60 -5.98 -11.69 5.03
CA GLY A 60 -5.72 -10.29 4.71
C GLY A 60 -5.78 -9.39 5.96
N SER A 61 -4.78 -8.53 6.09
CA SER A 61 -4.72 -7.45 7.10
C SER A 61 -5.05 -6.12 6.44
N ARG A 62 -5.47 -5.13 7.22
CA ARG A 62 -5.93 -3.83 6.70
C ARG A 62 -5.22 -2.68 7.39
N ILE A 63 -4.86 -1.65 6.63
CA ILE A 63 -4.42 -0.37 7.18
C ILE A 63 -5.16 0.81 6.53
N PRO A 64 -5.32 1.93 7.25
CA PRO A 64 -5.84 3.16 6.67
C PRO A 64 -4.90 3.72 5.60
N LEU A 65 -5.45 4.13 4.46
CA LEU A 65 -4.67 4.80 3.40
C LEU A 65 -3.92 6.03 3.94
N ARG A 66 -4.52 6.77 4.88
CA ARG A 66 -3.91 7.96 5.49
C ARG A 66 -2.61 7.67 6.26
N ALA A 67 -2.38 6.42 6.68
CA ALA A 67 -1.18 6.00 7.39
C ALA A 67 -0.02 5.65 6.44
N ILE A 68 -0.29 5.53 5.14
CA ILE A 68 0.69 5.18 4.12
C ILE A 68 1.34 6.44 3.59
N ALA A 69 2.68 6.43 3.54
CA ALA A 69 3.47 7.45 2.87
C ALA A 69 3.54 7.15 1.36
N TYR A 70 4.01 5.95 0.99
CA TYR A 70 4.04 5.47 -0.39
C TYR A 70 4.11 3.94 -0.46
N ALA A 71 3.90 3.40 -1.66
CA ALA A 71 4.09 1.98 -1.95
C ALA A 71 5.22 1.83 -2.99
N GLU A 72 6.15 0.93 -2.73
CA GLU A 72 7.23 0.56 -3.63
C GLU A 72 6.90 -0.80 -4.26
N ASN A 73 6.86 -0.90 -5.59
CA ASN A 73 6.71 -2.21 -6.25
C ASN A 73 7.93 -3.07 -5.99
N LEU A 74 7.72 -4.30 -5.53
CA LEU A 74 8.77 -5.31 -5.59
C LEU A 74 8.97 -5.68 -7.05
N ASN A 75 10.17 -5.38 -7.56
CA ASN A 75 10.53 -5.53 -8.96
C ASN A 75 10.02 -6.85 -9.56
N VAL A 76 9.19 -6.74 -10.59
CA VAL A 76 8.75 -7.86 -11.45
C VAL A 76 9.90 -8.41 -12.32
N ASN A 77 11.10 -7.85 -12.19
CA ASN A 77 12.22 -8.04 -13.11
C ASN A 77 13.35 -8.97 -12.59
N ILE A 78 13.09 -9.80 -11.57
CA ILE A 78 14.10 -10.74 -11.02
C ILE A 78 14.29 -11.99 -11.90
N MET A 79 13.51 -12.17 -12.99
CA MET A 79 13.66 -13.32 -13.89
C MET A 79 13.82 -12.93 -15.37
N LYS A 80 14.82 -12.11 -15.72
CA LYS A 80 15.21 -11.95 -17.12
C LYS A 80 16.65 -12.32 -17.48
N ASN A 81 17.54 -12.56 -16.52
CA ASN A 81 18.94 -12.92 -16.82
C ASN A 81 19.42 -14.15 -16.02
N ILE A 82 18.74 -15.28 -16.19
CA ILE A 82 19.39 -16.58 -15.99
C ILE A 82 19.22 -17.34 -17.30
N ALA A 83 20.07 -16.99 -18.26
CA ALA A 83 20.33 -17.77 -19.45
C ALA A 83 21.55 -18.65 -19.17
#